data_AF-A0A951KCL6-F1
#
_entry.id   AF-A0A951KCL6-F1
#
_cell.length_a   1.000
_cell.length_b   1.000
_cell.length_c   1.000
_cell.angle_alpha   90.00
_cell.angle_beta   90.00
_cell.angle_gamma   90.00
#
_symmetry.space_group_name_H-M   'P 1'
#
loop_
_entity.id
_entity.type
_entity.pdbx_description
1 polymer ?
#
loop_
_entity_poly.entity_id
_entity_poly.type
_entity_poly.pdbx_seq_one_letter_code
_entity_poly.pdbx_strand_id
1 'polypeptide(L)'
;MEVGLFPNPRRPGVGLRPRREAQRPLLPQHARHCPVLEAGSTVGFLVHPPLAEKETFQIGYEGEGRYQFVYSVNTKANNWEPVFTVTYLLPVGGIGATKREVKMHIQDSPQTREIAHLMPGMFISAEDMGTPAGAVTLRGAWNFQTAPGWDTVYTPIFNLIERPIAPMLVIRVETDWYVHDSEFRYVLQPGETISASHSMPIGQVIFLSREEILFRDGTEEEIAARHRSSQAFYEEKARTKVKTPYGLEYSPHYQRTSRQVKVTTEPRGGDAGGGQGA
;
A
#
# COMPACT_ATOMS: atom_id res chain seq x y z
N MET A 1 2.13 11.44 -16.82
CA MET A 1 2.46 12.19 -15.59
C MET A 1 3.69 11.56 -14.97
N GLU A 2 4.65 12.37 -14.58
CA GLU A 2 5.90 11.96 -13.92
C GLU A 2 5.82 12.34 -12.44
N VAL A 3 6.23 11.44 -11.55
CA VAL A 3 6.28 11.68 -10.10
C VAL A 3 7.73 11.69 -9.66
N GLY A 4 8.15 12.80 -9.06
CA GLY A 4 9.46 12.92 -8.42
C GLY A 4 9.55 11.99 -7.21
N LEU A 5 10.65 11.24 -7.11
CA LEU A 5 10.91 10.29 -6.03
C LEU A 5 12.08 10.78 -5.20
N PHE A 6 11.84 11.04 -3.92
CA PHE A 6 12.84 11.54 -2.98
C PHE A 6 13.08 10.52 -1.88
N PRO A 7 14.33 10.23 -1.48
CA PRO A 7 14.59 9.31 -0.39
C PRO A 7 14.11 9.91 0.95
N ASN A 8 13.75 9.06 1.91
CA ASN A 8 13.43 9.50 3.26
C ASN A 8 14.61 10.32 3.85
N PRO A 9 14.39 11.57 4.29
CA PRO A 9 15.47 12.45 4.74
C PRO A 9 16.14 11.98 6.03
N ARG A 10 15.42 11.21 6.86
CA ARG A 10 15.94 10.67 8.13
C ARG A 10 16.76 9.40 7.93
N ARG A 11 16.63 8.75 6.77
CA ARG A 11 17.38 7.55 6.44
C ARG A 11 17.56 7.35 4.93
N PRO A 12 18.35 8.23 4.28
CA PRO A 12 18.47 8.24 2.83
C PRO A 12 19.16 6.97 2.31
N GLY A 13 18.69 6.46 1.17
CA GLY A 13 19.28 5.31 0.48
C GLY A 13 18.96 3.94 1.09
N VAL A 14 18.12 3.87 2.12
CA VAL A 14 17.71 2.62 2.78
C VAL A 14 16.23 2.33 2.53
N GLY A 15 15.91 1.07 2.22
CA GLY A 15 14.57 0.61 1.92
C GLY A 15 14.31 0.46 0.41
N LEU A 16 13.27 -0.30 0.07
CA LEU A 16 12.94 -0.61 -1.32
C LEU A 16 12.26 0.55 -2.03
N ARG A 17 12.55 0.71 -3.33
CA ARG A 17 11.82 1.65 -4.18
C ARG A 17 10.35 1.24 -4.32
N PRO A 18 9.42 2.19 -4.47
CA PRO A 18 8.01 1.87 -4.69
C PRO A 18 7.84 1.04 -5.96
N ARG A 19 7.00 0.00 -5.91
CA ARG A 19 6.74 -0.89 -7.05
C ARG A 19 5.29 -1.31 -7.10
N ARG A 20 4.82 -1.67 -8.30
CA ARG A 20 3.51 -2.29 -8.46
C ARG A 20 3.65 -3.79 -8.31
N GLU A 21 2.73 -4.39 -7.57
CA GLU A 21 2.61 -5.84 -7.53
C GLU A 21 1.17 -6.25 -7.85
N ALA A 22 1.06 -7.17 -8.81
CA ALA A 22 -0.19 -7.79 -9.17
C ALA A 22 -0.32 -9.11 -8.39
N GLN A 23 -0.66 -9.03 -7.11
CA GLN A 23 -1.05 -10.24 -6.38
C GLN A 23 -2.49 -10.56 -6.73
N ARG A 24 -2.71 -11.64 -7.51
CA ARG A 24 -4.07 -12.06 -7.85
C ARG A 24 -4.86 -12.31 -6.56
N PRO A 25 -6.03 -11.69 -6.37
CA PRO A 25 -6.86 -11.97 -5.21
C PRO A 25 -7.20 -13.46 -5.19
N LEU A 26 -7.27 -14.05 -3.99
CA LEU A 26 -7.70 -15.43 -3.81
C LEU A 26 -9.19 -15.54 -4.13
N LEU A 27 -9.50 -15.69 -5.41
CA LEU A 27 -10.85 -15.85 -5.91
C LEU A 27 -11.17 -17.34 -6.12
N PRO A 28 -12.42 -17.77 -5.83
CA PRO A 28 -12.90 -19.09 -6.24
C PRO A 28 -12.64 -19.34 -7.72
N GLN A 29 -12.37 -20.60 -8.10
CA GLN A 29 -12.01 -20.95 -9.48
C GLN A 29 -13.03 -20.48 -10.51
N HIS A 30 -14.33 -20.46 -10.17
CA HIS A 30 -15.40 -19.97 -11.04
C HIS A 30 -15.34 -18.46 -11.30
N ALA A 31 -14.87 -17.66 -10.34
CA ALA A 31 -14.73 -16.21 -10.50
C ALA A 31 -13.57 -15.84 -11.47
N ARG A 32 -12.66 -16.77 -11.77
CA ARG A 32 -11.64 -16.60 -12.84
C ARG A 32 -12.25 -16.61 -14.24
N HIS A 33 -13.50 -17.03 -14.36
CA HIS A 33 -14.26 -17.10 -15.62
C HIS A 33 -15.36 -16.03 -15.72
N CYS A 34 -15.52 -15.23 -14.67
CA CYS A 34 -16.29 -13.99 -14.65
C CYS A 34 -15.44 -12.85 -15.26
N PRO A 35 -15.94 -11.59 -15.42
CA PRO A 35 -15.12 -10.51 -15.96
C PRO A 35 -13.73 -10.43 -15.33
N VAL A 36 -12.74 -9.93 -16.07
CA VAL A 36 -11.34 -9.88 -15.62
C VAL A 36 -11.26 -9.02 -14.36
N LEU A 37 -11.31 -9.66 -13.19
CA LEU A 37 -11.08 -9.03 -11.90
C LEU A 37 -9.56 -8.86 -11.78
N GLU A 38 -9.10 -7.64 -12.01
CA GLU A 38 -7.72 -7.26 -11.77
C GLU A 38 -7.49 -7.08 -10.25
N ALA A 39 -6.26 -7.31 -9.80
CA ALA A 39 -5.93 -7.14 -8.39
C ALA A 39 -5.98 -5.65 -8.05
N GLY A 40 -6.88 -5.22 -7.16
CA GLY A 40 -6.89 -3.84 -6.64
C GLY A 40 -5.51 -3.32 -6.15
N SER A 41 -4.60 -4.21 -5.72
CA SER A 41 -3.21 -3.85 -5.39
C SER A 41 -2.43 -3.24 -6.56
N THR A 42 -2.88 -3.38 -7.81
CA THR A 42 -2.24 -2.78 -9.00
C THR A 42 -2.62 -1.32 -9.25
N VAL A 43 -3.64 -0.80 -8.56
CA VAL A 43 -4.11 0.59 -8.73
C VAL A 43 -3.04 1.60 -8.32
N GLY A 44 -2.18 1.23 -7.37
CA GLY A 44 -1.15 2.09 -6.79
C GLY A 44 0.23 1.42 -6.70
N PHE A 45 1.16 2.12 -6.07
CA PHE A 45 2.52 1.65 -5.81
C PHE A 45 2.65 1.26 -4.33
N LEU A 46 3.23 0.09 -4.08
CA LEU A 46 3.54 -0.37 -2.73
C LEU A 46 4.72 0.41 -2.17
N VAL A 47 4.58 0.89 -0.93
CA VAL A 47 5.63 1.65 -0.23
C VAL A 47 6.17 0.81 0.92
N HIS A 48 7.49 0.81 1.04
CA HIS A 48 8.22 -0.02 2.00
C HIS A 48 8.83 0.87 3.11
N PRO A 49 9.07 0.32 4.30
CA PRO A 49 9.72 1.05 5.38
C PRO A 49 11.20 1.32 5.04
N PRO A 50 11.84 2.33 5.63
CA PRO A 50 13.27 2.60 5.45
C PRO A 50 14.13 1.60 6.24
N LEU A 51 13.94 0.30 6.02
CA LEU A 51 14.69 -0.78 6.68
C LEU A 51 15.70 -1.40 5.72
N ALA A 52 16.87 -1.78 6.23
CA ALA A 52 17.80 -2.65 5.51
C ALA A 52 17.35 -4.13 5.62
N GLU A 53 17.88 -5.00 4.76
CA GLU A 53 17.44 -6.41 4.61
C GLU A 53 17.38 -7.20 5.93
N LYS A 54 18.28 -6.89 6.87
CA LYS A 54 18.42 -7.59 8.15
C LYS A 54 17.83 -6.81 9.32
N GLU A 55 16.88 -5.93 9.05
CA GLU A 55 16.23 -5.10 10.06
C GLU A 55 14.72 -5.32 10.06
N THR A 56 14.14 -5.24 11.24
CA THR A 56 12.70 -5.31 11.44
C THR A 56 12.31 -4.43 12.63
N PHE A 57 11.08 -3.94 12.64
CA PHE A 57 10.50 -3.36 13.84
C PHE A 57 9.09 -3.88 14.08
N GLN A 58 8.66 -3.75 15.33
CA GLN A 58 7.29 -3.96 15.75
C GLN A 58 6.82 -2.74 16.52
N ILE A 59 5.57 -2.34 16.29
CA ILE A 59 4.90 -1.34 17.10
C ILE A 59 3.55 -1.85 17.55
N GLY A 60 3.36 -1.93 18.86
CA GLY A 60 2.13 -2.37 19.50
C GLY A 60 1.48 -1.25 20.29
N TYR A 61 0.16 -1.34 20.42
CA TYR A 61 -0.63 -0.51 21.32
C TYR A 61 -1.15 -1.37 22.47
N GLU A 62 -0.68 -1.11 23.69
CA GLU A 62 -1.09 -1.90 24.87
C GLU A 62 -2.42 -1.41 25.47
N GLY A 63 -2.88 -0.21 25.09
CA GLY A 63 -3.99 0.48 25.73
C GLY A 63 -3.52 1.68 26.56
N GLU A 64 -4.47 2.52 27.00
CA GLU A 64 -4.22 3.61 27.97
C GLU A 64 -3.05 4.56 27.59
N GLY A 65 -2.88 4.82 26.30
CA GLY A 65 -1.82 5.70 25.79
C GLY A 65 -0.42 5.07 25.79
N ARG A 66 -0.29 3.77 26.06
CA ARG A 66 0.98 3.05 26.07
C ARG A 66 1.24 2.35 24.73
N TYR A 67 2.37 2.68 24.12
CA TYR A 67 2.83 2.10 22.87
C TYR A 67 4.22 1.51 23.06
N GLN A 68 4.46 0.37 22.44
CA GLN A 68 5.75 -0.30 22.51
C GLN A 68 6.34 -0.47 21.11
N PHE A 69 7.48 0.17 20.88
CA PHE A 69 8.27 0.00 19.67
C PHE A 69 9.46 -0.91 19.97
N VAL A 70 9.64 -1.98 19.20
CA VAL A 70 10.77 -2.91 19.32
C VAL A 70 11.52 -2.91 18.01
N TYR A 71 12.83 -2.68 18.07
CA TYR A 71 13.71 -2.77 16.92
C TYR A 71 14.61 -4.00 17.05
N SER A 72 14.68 -4.80 15.99
CA SER A 72 15.43 -6.05 15.97
C SER A 72 16.26 -6.19 14.70
N VAL A 73 17.36 -6.92 14.79
CA VAL A 73 18.25 -7.20 13.66
C VAL A 73 18.50 -8.70 13.52
N ASN A 74 18.79 -9.15 12.30
CA ASN A 74 19.13 -10.54 11.99
C ASN A 74 20.63 -10.65 11.66
N THR A 75 21.46 -10.77 12.69
CA THR A 75 22.93 -10.86 12.55
C THR A 75 23.39 -12.26 12.17
N LYS A 76 22.68 -13.30 12.61
CA LYS A 76 23.05 -14.72 12.48
C LYS A 76 21.99 -15.52 11.71
N ALA A 77 21.68 -15.09 10.49
CA ALA A 77 20.81 -15.77 9.50
C ALA A 77 19.74 -16.70 10.12
N ASN A 78 18.56 -16.13 10.42
CA ASN A 78 17.32 -16.74 10.96
C ASN A 78 17.02 -16.47 12.44
N ASN A 79 17.80 -15.64 13.13
CA ASN A 79 17.43 -15.19 14.47
C ASN A 79 17.25 -13.67 14.50
N TRP A 80 16.03 -13.22 14.77
CA TRP A 80 15.73 -11.81 14.99
C TRP A 80 15.99 -11.47 16.45
N GLU A 81 17.07 -10.75 16.71
CA GLU A 81 17.49 -10.36 18.06
C GLU A 81 17.06 -8.91 18.32
N PRO A 82 16.22 -8.65 19.34
CA PRO A 82 15.90 -7.29 19.76
C PRO A 82 17.16 -6.53 20.15
N VAL A 83 17.30 -5.30 19.66
CA VAL A 83 18.39 -4.39 20.02
C VAL A 83 17.95 -3.47 21.14
N PHE A 84 16.77 -2.87 20.98
CA PHE A 84 16.16 -2.00 21.99
C PHE A 84 14.64 -2.01 21.88
N THR A 85 13.99 -1.62 22.98
CA THR A 85 12.57 -1.33 23.06
C THR A 85 12.37 0.10 23.53
N VAL A 86 11.47 0.83 22.88
CA VAL A 86 11.03 2.15 23.30
C VAL A 86 9.56 2.07 23.70
N THR A 87 9.26 2.44 24.93
CA THR A 87 7.89 2.60 25.41
C THR A 87 7.52 4.07 25.38
N TYR A 88 6.47 4.41 24.65
CA TYR A 88 5.85 5.72 24.68
C TYR A 88 4.64 5.66 25.62
N LEU A 89 4.59 6.54 26.61
CA LEU A 89 3.40 6.79 27.40
C LEU A 89 2.88 8.18 27.04
N LEU A 90 1.78 8.20 26.30
CA LEU A 90 1.04 9.41 25.98
C LEU A 90 0.09 9.77 27.13
N PRO A 91 -0.12 11.06 27.41
CA PRO A 91 -1.13 11.48 28.38
C PRO A 91 -2.54 11.13 27.88
N VAL A 92 -3.26 10.31 28.65
CA VAL A 92 -4.67 10.02 28.37
C VAL A 92 -5.50 11.29 28.59
N GLY A 93 -6.30 11.68 27.60
CA GLY A 93 -7.10 12.91 27.64
C GLY A 93 -6.36 14.19 27.22
N GLY A 94 -5.14 14.08 26.69
CA GLY A 94 -4.42 15.21 26.07
C GLY A 94 -3.76 16.20 27.03
N ILE A 95 -3.75 15.92 28.34
CA ILE A 95 -3.14 16.77 29.37
C ILE A 95 -1.93 16.06 29.97
N GLY A 96 -0.72 16.57 29.74
CA GLY A 96 0.52 16.05 30.32
C GLY A 96 1.68 15.99 29.33
N ALA A 97 2.83 15.49 29.79
CA ALA A 97 4.01 15.28 28.95
C ALA A 97 4.09 13.84 28.46
N THR A 98 4.44 13.64 27.20
CA THR A 98 4.76 12.32 26.67
C THR A 98 6.03 11.80 27.32
N LYS A 99 5.96 10.64 27.98
CA LYS A 99 7.13 9.97 28.53
C LYS A 99 7.66 8.96 27.52
N ARG A 100 8.98 8.88 27.42
CA ARG A 100 9.67 7.90 26.60
C ARG A 100 10.68 7.13 27.43
N GLU A 101 10.53 5.82 27.47
CA GLU A 101 11.42 4.92 28.19
C GLU A 101 12.14 3.99 27.20
N VAL A 102 13.45 3.87 27.34
CA VAL A 102 14.28 3.02 26.49
C VAL A 102 14.82 1.87 27.31
N LYS A 103 14.61 0.65 26.81
CA LYS A 103 15.22 -0.58 27.33
C LYS A 103 16.17 -1.13 26.27
N MET A 104 17.46 -1.21 26.60
CA MET A 104 18.45 -1.86 25.75
C MET A 104 18.43 -3.38 25.99
N HIS A 105 18.57 -4.17 24.92
CA HIS A 105 18.70 -5.63 24.96
C HIS A 105 20.10 -6.12 24.58
N ILE A 106 20.96 -5.18 24.16
CA ILE A 106 22.40 -5.37 23.94
C ILE A 106 23.18 -4.64 25.05
N GLN A 107 24.51 -4.72 24.98
CA GLN A 107 25.38 -3.97 25.89
C GLN A 107 25.03 -2.47 25.86
N ASP A 108 24.62 -1.95 27.01
CA ASP A 108 24.20 -0.56 27.16
C ASP A 108 25.43 0.34 27.18
N SER A 109 25.53 1.20 26.18
CA SER A 109 26.55 2.23 26.05
C SER A 109 25.89 3.58 25.74
N PRO A 110 26.51 4.71 26.09
CA PRO A 110 25.94 6.02 25.78
C PRO A 110 25.56 6.18 24.30
N GLN A 111 26.40 5.65 23.40
CA GLN A 111 26.18 5.67 21.95
C GLN A 111 24.98 4.83 21.53
N THR A 112 24.84 3.59 22.04
CA THR A 112 23.72 2.72 21.68
C THR A 112 22.39 3.23 22.22
N ARG A 113 22.40 3.89 23.39
CA ARG A 113 21.23 4.54 23.96
C ARG A 113 20.80 5.78 23.17
N GLU A 114 21.73 6.61 22.72
CA GLU A 114 21.44 7.76 21.86
C GLU A 114 20.78 7.30 20.54
N ILE A 115 21.31 6.25 19.92
CA ILE A 115 20.70 5.63 18.74
C ILE A 115 19.25 5.19 19.03
N ALA A 116 19.00 4.52 20.16
CA ALA A 116 17.66 4.09 20.53
C ALA A 116 16.68 5.27 20.78
N HIS A 117 17.18 6.47 21.10
CA HIS A 117 16.38 7.69 21.16
C HIS A 117 16.09 8.30 19.78
N LEU A 118 17.00 8.20 18.81
CA LEU A 118 16.79 8.83 17.50
C LEU A 118 16.10 7.91 16.49
N MET A 119 16.48 6.64 16.50
CA MET A 119 16.18 5.68 15.44
C MET A 119 14.68 5.42 15.21
N PRO A 120 13.80 5.32 16.24
CA PRO A 120 12.37 5.18 16.01
C PRO A 120 11.78 6.27 15.12
N GLY A 121 12.25 7.52 15.26
CA GLY A 121 11.77 8.65 14.45
C GLY A 121 12.04 8.51 12.95
N MET A 122 12.91 7.57 12.54
CA MET A 122 13.13 7.22 11.14
C MET A 122 11.97 6.37 10.57
N PHE A 123 11.30 5.60 11.43
CA PHE A 123 10.29 4.61 11.05
C PHE A 123 8.86 5.04 11.38
N ILE A 124 8.70 5.86 12.42
CA ILE A 124 7.38 6.29 12.89
C ILE A 124 7.35 7.80 13.13
N SER A 125 6.18 8.40 12.99
CA SER A 125 5.90 9.75 13.47
C SER A 125 5.30 9.67 14.87
N ALA A 126 6.14 9.89 15.89
CA ALA A 126 5.71 9.80 17.29
C ALA A 126 4.75 10.94 17.69
N GLU A 127 4.86 12.09 17.02
CA GLU A 127 4.02 13.28 17.24
C GLU A 127 2.55 13.04 16.86
N ASP A 128 2.31 12.08 15.95
CA ASP A 128 0.98 11.72 15.48
C ASP A 128 0.32 10.59 16.27
N MET A 129 1.04 9.99 17.23
CA MET A 129 0.51 8.86 17.99
C MET A 129 -0.69 9.28 18.83
N GLY A 130 -1.65 8.37 18.96
CA GLY A 130 -2.82 8.59 19.81
C GLY A 130 -3.84 9.60 19.26
N THR A 131 -3.70 10.04 18.01
CA THR A 131 -4.67 10.92 17.35
C THR A 131 -5.25 10.26 16.06
N PRO A 132 -6.31 9.44 16.17
CA PRO A 132 -7.07 9.07 17.38
C PRO A 132 -6.37 8.01 18.25
N ALA A 133 -6.93 7.66 19.42
CA ALA A 133 -6.38 6.63 20.29
C ALA A 133 -6.09 5.32 19.51
N GLY A 134 -4.92 4.72 19.75
CA GLY A 134 -4.42 3.59 18.97
C GLY A 134 -3.67 3.97 17.69
N ALA A 135 -3.71 5.24 17.25
CA ALA A 135 -3.02 5.66 16.04
C ALA A 135 -1.51 5.50 16.14
N VAL A 136 -0.92 4.93 15.09
CA VAL A 136 0.52 4.84 14.81
C VAL A 136 0.76 5.25 13.36
N THR A 137 1.69 6.17 13.13
CA THR A 137 2.04 6.64 11.79
C THR A 137 3.37 6.04 11.38
N LEU A 138 3.38 5.22 10.33
CA LEU A 138 4.58 4.60 9.77
C LEU A 138 5.15 5.46 8.64
N ARG A 139 6.48 5.61 8.57
CA ARG A 139 7.18 6.38 7.54
C ARG A 139 7.68 5.48 6.41
N GLY A 140 7.49 5.91 5.17
CA GLY A 140 8.02 5.26 3.98
C GLY A 140 9.51 5.53 3.74
N ALA A 141 10.15 4.67 2.94
CA ALA A 141 11.52 4.86 2.47
C ALA A 141 11.64 5.94 1.38
N TRP A 142 10.53 6.28 0.73
CA TRP A 142 10.47 7.23 -0.38
C TRP A 142 9.29 8.17 -0.23
N ASN A 143 9.51 9.43 -0.60
CA ASN A 143 8.55 10.53 -0.64
C ASN A 143 8.26 10.90 -2.10
N PHE A 144 7.13 11.55 -2.33
CA PHE A 144 6.61 11.82 -3.67
C PHE A 144 6.40 13.30 -3.90
N GLN A 145 6.73 13.76 -5.12
CA GLN A 145 6.28 15.04 -5.64
C GLN A 145 5.54 14.81 -6.95
N THR A 146 4.27 15.17 -6.97
CA THR A 146 3.42 15.01 -8.16
C THR A 146 3.54 16.22 -9.10
N ALA A 147 3.09 16.08 -10.34
CA ALA A 147 2.94 17.23 -11.23
C ALA A 147 1.81 18.16 -10.72
N PRO A 148 1.81 19.46 -11.08
CA PRO A 148 0.75 20.39 -10.73
C PRO A 148 -0.66 19.85 -11.02
N GLY A 149 -1.57 19.99 -10.07
CA GLY A 149 -2.95 19.53 -10.18
C GLY A 149 -3.17 18.04 -9.86
N TRP A 150 -2.18 17.36 -9.27
CA TRP A 150 -2.30 15.95 -8.87
C TRP A 150 -2.05 15.75 -7.38
N ASP A 151 -2.87 14.90 -6.78
CA ASP A 151 -2.79 14.53 -5.37
C ASP A 151 -2.20 13.12 -5.19
N THR A 152 -1.55 12.90 -4.05
CA THR A 152 -1.16 11.58 -3.58
C THR A 152 -2.16 11.10 -2.54
N VAL A 153 -2.76 9.93 -2.76
CA VAL A 153 -3.62 9.25 -1.79
C VAL A 153 -2.86 8.10 -1.15
N TYR A 154 -2.72 8.15 0.17
CA TYR A 154 -2.11 7.09 0.98
C TYR A 154 -3.20 6.14 1.45
N THR A 155 -3.07 4.86 1.12
CA THR A 155 -4.05 3.81 1.41
C THR A 155 -3.38 2.62 2.08
N PRO A 156 -4.17 1.76 2.77
CA PRO A 156 -3.68 0.43 3.08
C PRO A 156 -3.46 -0.35 1.78
N ILE A 157 -2.72 -1.45 1.89
CA ILE A 157 -2.52 -2.35 0.76
C ILE A 157 -3.85 -3.06 0.45
N PHE A 158 -4.39 -2.85 -0.75
CA PHE A 158 -5.61 -3.53 -1.16
C PHE A 158 -5.41 -5.03 -1.35
N ASN A 159 -6.43 -5.82 -1.01
CA ASN A 159 -6.45 -7.29 -1.10
C ASN A 159 -5.43 -8.03 -0.22
N LEU A 160 -5.04 -7.45 0.93
CA LEU A 160 -4.34 -8.21 1.96
C LEU A 160 -5.36 -9.10 2.69
N ILE A 161 -5.19 -10.42 2.64
CA ILE A 161 -6.18 -11.40 3.15
C ILE A 161 -5.72 -12.03 4.48
N GLU A 162 -4.44 -11.87 4.84
CA GLU A 162 -3.85 -12.50 6.02
C GLU A 162 -3.83 -11.54 7.23
N ARG A 163 -4.63 -11.88 8.26
CA ARG A 163 -4.58 -11.40 9.66
C ARG A 163 -4.92 -9.89 9.87
N PRO A 164 -5.25 -9.44 11.11
CA PRO A 164 -6.00 -8.19 11.26
C PRO A 164 -5.20 -7.02 10.71
N ILE A 165 -5.74 -6.42 9.66
CA ILE A 165 -5.26 -5.14 9.15
C ILE A 165 -5.86 -4.13 10.09
N ALA A 166 -5.06 -3.60 11.00
CA ALA A 166 -5.46 -2.43 11.76
C ALA A 166 -6.02 -1.40 10.76
N PRO A 167 -7.19 -0.81 11.01
CA PRO A 167 -7.77 0.16 10.09
C PRO A 167 -6.76 1.29 9.85
N MET A 168 -6.56 1.66 8.58
CA MET A 168 -5.72 2.79 8.22
C MET A 168 -6.60 3.99 7.88
N LEU A 169 -6.21 5.17 8.36
CA LEU A 169 -6.80 6.43 7.89
C LEU A 169 -6.29 6.69 6.47
N VAL A 170 -7.20 6.64 5.50
CA VAL A 170 -6.91 6.97 4.11
C VAL A 170 -6.89 8.49 3.96
N ILE A 171 -5.75 9.04 3.55
CA ILE A 171 -5.52 10.48 3.46
C ILE A 171 -5.13 10.88 2.05
N ARG A 172 -5.58 12.06 1.64
CA ARG A 172 -5.20 12.72 0.39
C ARG A 172 -4.29 13.90 0.74
N VAL A 173 -3.15 13.98 0.06
CA VAL A 173 -2.14 15.01 0.29
C VAL A 173 -1.79 15.66 -1.05
N GLU A 174 -1.81 16.99 -1.07
CA GLU A 174 -1.31 17.77 -2.19
C GLU A 174 0.21 17.74 -2.17
N THR A 175 0.79 16.91 -3.03
CA THR A 175 2.24 16.72 -3.13
C THR A 175 2.85 17.42 -4.33
N ASP A 176 2.11 18.31 -4.98
CA ASP A 176 2.57 18.95 -6.21
C ASP A 176 3.33 20.26 -5.95
N TRP A 177 3.00 20.98 -4.88
CA TRP A 177 3.72 22.18 -4.45
C TRP A 177 4.76 21.92 -3.34
N TYR A 178 4.76 20.74 -2.71
CA TYR A 178 5.74 20.35 -1.68
C TYR A 178 5.89 18.83 -1.56
N VAL A 179 7.09 18.38 -1.19
CA VAL A 179 7.40 16.96 -0.97
C VAL A 179 7.02 16.58 0.46
N HIS A 180 5.87 15.92 0.64
CA HIS A 180 5.44 15.42 1.94
C HIS A 180 6.15 14.11 2.31
N ASP A 181 6.45 13.92 3.59
CA ASP A 181 6.95 12.63 4.09
C ASP A 181 5.87 11.55 3.91
N SER A 182 6.20 10.42 3.30
CA SER A 182 5.23 9.34 3.13
C SER A 182 4.85 8.75 4.48
N GLU A 183 3.60 8.94 4.88
CA GLU A 183 3.09 8.62 6.21
C GLU A 183 1.82 7.76 6.12
N PHE A 184 1.85 6.59 6.74
CA PHE A 184 0.75 5.62 6.75
C PHE A 184 0.20 5.47 8.17
N ARG A 185 -0.99 6.01 8.42
CA ARG A 185 -1.58 6.09 9.77
C ARG A 185 -2.54 4.92 10.03
N TYR A 186 -2.07 3.94 10.77
CA TYR A 186 -2.85 2.80 11.25
C TYR A 186 -3.44 3.08 12.62
N VAL A 187 -4.60 2.50 12.93
CA VAL A 187 -5.29 2.65 14.22
C VAL A 187 -5.39 1.28 14.86
N LEU A 188 -4.51 1.01 15.82
CA LEU A 188 -4.43 -0.25 16.55
C LEU A 188 -5.51 -0.31 17.65
N GLN A 189 -6.10 -1.49 17.84
CA GLN A 189 -6.81 -1.83 19.06
C GLN A 189 -5.83 -2.23 20.19
N PRO A 190 -6.22 -2.12 21.47
CA PRO A 190 -5.39 -2.61 22.56
C PRO A 190 -5.00 -4.09 22.36
N GLY A 191 -3.71 -4.39 22.45
CA GLY A 191 -3.12 -5.70 22.19
C GLY A 191 -2.72 -5.95 20.73
N GLU A 192 -3.09 -5.08 19.79
CA GLU A 192 -2.65 -5.21 18.39
C GLU A 192 -1.22 -4.73 18.19
N THR A 193 -0.56 -5.30 17.18
CA THR A 193 0.81 -4.98 16.82
C THR A 193 0.97 -5.03 15.32
N ILE A 194 1.63 -4.02 14.77
CA ILE A 194 2.12 -4.03 13.39
C ILE A 194 3.60 -4.35 13.41
N SER A 195 3.99 -5.32 12.58
CA SER A 195 5.40 -5.58 12.28
C SER A 195 5.73 -4.95 10.93
N ALA A 196 6.99 -4.61 10.69
CA ALA A 196 7.49 -4.12 9.42
C ALA A 196 8.89 -4.67 9.17
N SER A 197 9.14 -5.15 7.96
CA SER A 197 10.44 -5.68 7.52
C SER A 197 10.81 -5.09 6.15
N HIS A 198 12.07 -5.24 5.75
CA HIS A 198 12.60 -4.68 4.50
C HIS A 198 11.72 -4.93 3.26
N SER A 199 11.25 -6.17 3.09
CA SER A 199 10.47 -6.60 1.92
C SER A 199 8.95 -6.52 2.12
N MET A 200 8.49 -6.10 3.29
CA MET A 200 7.07 -6.01 3.59
C MET A 200 6.59 -4.57 3.39
N PRO A 201 5.64 -4.32 2.47
CA PRO A 201 5.08 -2.99 2.30
C PRO A 201 4.29 -2.56 3.54
N ILE A 202 4.35 -1.27 3.84
CA ILE A 202 3.61 -0.62 4.93
C ILE A 202 2.37 0.14 4.44
N GLY A 203 2.12 0.12 3.13
CA GLY A 203 0.99 0.81 2.54
C GLY A 203 1.11 0.93 1.02
N GLN A 204 0.16 1.64 0.43
CA GLN A 204 0.06 1.86 -1.00
C GLN A 204 -0.23 3.34 -1.29
N VAL A 205 0.34 3.86 -2.38
CA VAL A 205 0.04 5.21 -2.87
C VAL A 205 -0.64 5.18 -4.23
N ILE A 206 -1.64 6.03 -4.41
CA ILE A 206 -2.36 6.23 -5.67
C ILE A 206 -2.26 7.71 -6.02
N PHE A 207 -2.01 8.02 -7.28
CA PHE A 207 -1.95 9.40 -7.76
C PHE A 207 -3.21 9.72 -8.54
N LEU A 208 -3.91 10.79 -8.17
CA LEU A 208 -5.19 11.19 -8.76
C LEU A 208 -5.11 12.62 -9.29
N SER A 209 -5.68 12.87 -10.46
CA SER A 209 -5.84 14.24 -10.96
C SER A 209 -6.92 14.96 -10.15
N ARG A 210 -6.75 16.25 -9.91
CA ARG A 210 -7.76 17.14 -9.30
C ARG A 210 -8.79 17.62 -10.32
N GLU A 211 -8.99 16.88 -11.41
CA GLU A 211 -10.00 17.21 -12.41
C GLU A 211 -11.40 17.04 -11.83
N GLU A 212 -12.27 18.01 -12.10
CA GLU A 212 -13.67 17.95 -11.68
C GLU A 212 -14.39 16.86 -12.47
N ILE A 213 -14.99 15.91 -11.74
CA ILE A 213 -15.81 14.87 -12.33
C ILE A 213 -17.26 15.38 -12.33
N LEU A 214 -17.78 15.65 -13.53
CA LEU A 214 -19.17 16.02 -13.72
C LEU A 214 -20.01 14.77 -13.99
N PHE A 215 -21.05 14.59 -13.18
CA PHE A 215 -22.06 13.57 -13.45
C PHE A 215 -23.12 14.14 -14.39
N ARG A 216 -23.49 13.36 -15.41
CA ARG A 216 -24.66 13.63 -16.25
C ARG A 216 -25.54 12.40 -16.30
N ASP A 217 -26.84 12.62 -16.46
CA ASP A 217 -27.76 11.55 -16.75
C ASP A 217 -27.53 11.02 -18.17
N GLY A 218 -27.79 9.72 -18.34
CA GLY A 218 -27.83 9.12 -19.67
C GLY A 218 -29.11 9.55 -20.40
N THR A 219 -29.03 9.82 -21.69
CA THR A 219 -30.23 10.12 -22.49
C THR A 219 -31.12 8.87 -22.64
N GLU A 220 -32.39 9.05 -23.01
CA GLU A 220 -33.27 7.91 -23.28
C GLU A 220 -32.71 6.98 -24.35
N GLU A 221 -32.05 7.54 -25.37
CA GLU A 221 -31.38 6.78 -26.42
C GLU A 221 -30.18 5.98 -25.87
N GLU A 222 -29.37 6.57 -25.00
CA GLU A 222 -28.23 5.89 -24.37
C GLU A 222 -28.70 4.77 -23.43
N ILE A 223 -29.77 5.01 -22.67
CA ILE A 223 -30.40 4.01 -21.82
C ILE A 223 -30.95 2.86 -22.67
N ALA A 224 -31.68 3.17 -23.75
CA ALA A 224 -32.20 2.15 -24.67
C ALA A 224 -31.07 1.38 -25.37
N ALA A 225 -29.99 2.05 -25.76
CA ALA A 225 -28.80 1.42 -26.33
C ALA A 225 -28.11 0.49 -25.32
N ARG A 226 -28.01 0.89 -24.05
CA ARG A 226 -27.52 0.05 -22.95
C ARG A 226 -28.38 -1.21 -22.76
N HIS A 227 -29.71 -1.08 -22.85
CA HIS A 227 -30.59 -2.24 -22.75
C HIS A 227 -30.37 -3.23 -23.90
N ARG A 228 -30.29 -2.74 -25.14
CA ARG A 228 -29.99 -3.58 -26.31
C ARG A 228 -28.63 -4.24 -26.21
N SER A 229 -27.59 -3.49 -25.84
CA SER A 229 -26.23 -4.04 -25.71
C SER A 229 -26.10 -5.04 -24.57
N SER A 230 -26.79 -4.79 -23.44
CA SER A 230 -26.88 -5.74 -22.33
C SER A 230 -27.57 -7.03 -22.74
N GLN A 231 -28.68 -6.94 -23.48
CA GLN A 231 -29.40 -8.13 -23.94
C GLN A 231 -28.54 -8.96 -24.89
N ALA A 232 -27.95 -8.33 -25.91
CA ALA A 232 -27.06 -9.01 -26.85
C ALA A 232 -25.88 -9.69 -26.12
N PHE A 233 -25.27 -9.00 -25.16
CA PHE A 233 -24.19 -9.58 -24.35
C PHE A 233 -24.63 -10.82 -23.57
N TYR A 234 -25.81 -10.81 -22.94
CA TYR A 234 -26.30 -11.99 -22.20
C TYR A 234 -26.69 -13.14 -23.12
N GLU A 235 -27.26 -12.86 -24.29
CA GLU A 235 -27.54 -13.86 -25.32
C GLU A 235 -26.25 -14.52 -25.82
N GLU A 236 -25.22 -13.74 -26.16
CA GLU A 236 -23.91 -14.26 -26.59
C GLU A 236 -23.18 -15.01 -25.47
N LYS A 237 -23.26 -14.50 -24.23
CA LYS A 237 -22.74 -15.20 -23.04
C LYS A 237 -23.41 -16.56 -22.86
N ALA A 238 -24.72 -16.66 -23.04
CA ALA A 238 -25.46 -17.92 -22.93
C ALA A 238 -25.07 -18.92 -24.04
N ARG A 239 -24.89 -18.44 -25.28
CA ARG A 239 -24.49 -19.28 -26.43
C ARG A 239 -23.08 -19.85 -26.34
N THR A 240 -22.22 -19.24 -25.53
CA THR A 240 -20.79 -19.58 -25.43
C THR A 240 -20.45 -20.33 -24.14
N LYS A 241 -21.44 -20.81 -23.39
CA LYS A 241 -21.20 -21.63 -22.19
C LYS A 241 -20.41 -22.89 -22.54
N VAL A 242 -19.41 -23.19 -21.71
CA VAL A 242 -18.57 -24.38 -21.78
C VAL A 242 -18.70 -25.12 -20.45
N LYS A 243 -18.78 -26.45 -20.53
CA LYS A 243 -18.78 -27.33 -19.36
C LYS A 243 -17.36 -27.83 -19.10
N THR A 244 -16.88 -27.66 -17.87
CA THR A 244 -15.59 -28.19 -17.42
C THR A 244 -15.65 -29.72 -17.27
N PRO A 245 -14.50 -30.42 -17.23
CA PRO A 245 -14.45 -31.86 -16.94
C PRO A 245 -15.12 -32.26 -15.61
N TYR A 246 -15.22 -31.34 -14.66
CA TYR A 246 -15.85 -31.54 -13.35
C TYR A 246 -17.34 -31.15 -13.33
N GLY A 247 -17.94 -30.88 -14.49
CA GLY A 247 -19.37 -30.62 -14.62
C GLY A 247 -19.82 -29.17 -14.40
N LEU A 248 -18.91 -28.26 -14.03
CA LEU A 248 -19.19 -26.83 -13.86
C LEU A 248 -19.37 -26.14 -15.22
N GLU A 249 -20.41 -25.33 -15.41
CA GLU A 249 -20.58 -24.49 -16.59
C GLU A 249 -20.09 -23.05 -16.36
N TYR A 250 -19.37 -22.49 -17.35
CA TYR A 250 -19.01 -21.07 -17.37
C TYR A 250 -19.01 -20.53 -18.80
N SER A 251 -19.06 -19.20 -18.99
CA SER A 251 -18.93 -18.57 -20.32
C SER A 251 -17.64 -17.75 -20.40
N PRO A 252 -16.76 -18.00 -21.39
CA PRO A 252 -15.55 -17.20 -21.61
C PRO A 252 -15.83 -15.91 -22.39
N HIS A 253 -17.09 -15.60 -22.74
CA HIS A 253 -17.46 -14.53 -23.65
C HIS A 253 -16.83 -13.19 -23.28
N TYR A 254 -17.02 -12.74 -22.05
CA TYR A 254 -16.45 -11.48 -21.57
C TYR A 254 -14.93 -11.43 -21.73
N GLN A 255 -14.23 -12.50 -21.33
CA GLN A 255 -12.77 -12.56 -21.38
C GLN A 255 -12.26 -12.43 -22.81
N ARG A 256 -12.96 -13.03 -23.79
CA ARG A 256 -12.63 -12.92 -25.22
C ARG A 256 -12.87 -11.50 -25.73
N THR A 257 -14.05 -10.93 -25.46
CA THR A 257 -14.42 -9.58 -25.89
C THR A 257 -13.48 -8.53 -25.32
N SER A 258 -13.19 -8.60 -24.01
CA SER A 258 -12.27 -7.67 -23.33
C SER A 258 -10.86 -7.70 -23.92
N ARG A 259 -10.34 -8.89 -24.27
CA ARG A 259 -9.03 -9.04 -24.90
C ARG A 259 -8.99 -8.52 -26.33
N GLN A 260 -10.04 -8.76 -27.12
CA GLN A 260 -10.13 -8.25 -28.49
C GLN A 260 -10.12 -6.72 -28.52
N VAL A 261 -10.87 -6.07 -27.63
CA VAL A 261 -10.88 -4.60 -27.52
C VAL A 261 -9.49 -4.07 -27.16
N LYS A 262 -8.78 -4.67 -26.18
CA LYS A 262 -7.41 -4.25 -25.84
C LYS A 262 -6.46 -4.30 -27.05
N VAL A 263 -6.52 -5.35 -27.86
CA VAL A 263 -5.66 -5.50 -29.07
C VAL A 263 -5.95 -4.45 -30.14
N THR A 264 -7.21 -3.99 -30.26
CA THR A 264 -7.58 -2.97 -31.26
C THR A 264 -7.21 -1.55 -30.83
N THR A 265 -6.90 -1.33 -29.55
CA THR A 265 -6.68 0.01 -28.97
C THR A 265 -5.20 0.33 -28.68
N GLU A 266 -4.29 -0.64 -28.81
CA GLU A 266 -2.84 -0.37 -28.75
C GLU A 266 -2.32 0.08 -30.14
N PRO A 267 -1.64 1.23 -30.27
CA PRO A 267 -0.91 1.53 -31.50
C PRO A 267 0.29 0.59 -31.61
N ARG A 268 0.48 -0.03 -32.79
CA ARG A 268 1.72 -0.71 -33.18
C ARG A 268 2.88 0.29 -33.13
N GLY A 269 3.53 0.41 -31.99
CA GLY A 269 4.73 1.22 -31.80
C GLY A 269 5.82 0.39 -31.16
N GLY A 270 6.73 -0.15 -31.98
CA GLY A 270 7.93 -0.83 -31.49
C GLY A 270 8.42 -1.97 -32.37
N ASP A 271 8.63 -1.71 -33.66
CA ASP A 271 9.52 -2.57 -34.47
C ASP A 271 10.34 -1.67 -35.40
N ALA A 272 11.46 -1.16 -34.88
CA ALA A 272 12.55 -0.59 -35.64
C ALA A 272 13.80 -0.51 -34.74
N GLY A 273 14.62 -1.56 -34.76
CA GLY A 273 15.86 -1.62 -34.00
C GLY A 273 16.63 -2.91 -34.20
N GLY A 274 16.81 -3.33 -35.45
CA GLY A 274 17.53 -4.56 -35.78
C GLY A 274 18.10 -4.53 -37.21
N GLY A 275 19.01 -3.60 -37.47
CA GLY A 275 19.82 -3.56 -38.70
C GLY A 275 21.30 -3.67 -38.34
N GLN A 276 21.90 -4.82 -38.69
CA GLN A 276 23.35 -5.05 -38.72
C GLN A 276 24.00 -4.23 -39.84
N GLY A 277 25.29 -3.88 -39.68
CA GLY A 277 26.21 -3.77 -40.81
C GLY A 277 27.24 -2.64 -40.75
N ALA A 278 28.51 -3.07 -40.60
CA ALA A 278 29.79 -2.37 -40.83
C ALA A 278 30.23 -1.28 -39.84
#